data_AF-A0A165Y3Q6-F1
#
_entry.id   AF-A0A165Y3Q6-F1
#
_cell.length_a   1.000
_cell.length_b   1.000
_cell.length_c   1.000
_cell.angle_alpha   90.00
_cell.angle_beta   90.00
_cell.angle_gamma   90.00
#
_symmetry.space_group_name_H-M   'P 1'
#
loop_
_entity.id
_entity.type
_entity.pdbx_description
1 polymer ?
#
loop_
_entity_poly.entity_id
_entity_poly.type
_entity_poly.pdbx_seq_one_letter_code
_entity_poly.pdbx_strand_id
1 'polypeptide(L)'
;MLRRALVCASVSPSAVKLICTSSVAAFPPRERTKHPTTRRHAAILDEHRAIKTAMASQPTIDLEKELADMATQPSLFSDLPPSLVALVENTFTFPNGWAEARTRIARTPGLPASSLYNLLENARSESQPQRPYSDTLEVVLERKSMECDWIEAGEWWDRLREEGSLSVHGARLGVRALVHNGRMGEALEVCEAIVEMVDAADVGILSREASVYKTSLGALVYENSSPHAFRRVFVDLIDSIHHIYRPDMVFQIIDNAELLYGAACIHPKTLGVIMHSAFRAIAADPSFISWRPTELDLMQHYRPTIFRTRRDALMYIIDASEHIPPLDSEAFKWRGTHPGLVARQIFYTVLKAHYPHLCHIQAPIPVPCSHPLKRHLLENVPTYFHFNLFSASIWTSFVRLLGRSHLAAEVPFVLAWMKALDITLDAQTAGFAHGLVMRSMGPRACNALMAWIKQWQGPDWKLEYDSDYWAFQTDQMMKGASTFHSGPAVYPPPPPLKKHYIRY
;
A
#
# COMPACT_ATOMS: atom_id res chain seq x y z
N MET A 1 -19.54 -19.46 1.18
CA MET A 1 -20.78 -20.18 1.58
C MET A 1 -20.75 -20.65 3.04
N LEU A 2 -19.70 -21.33 3.53
CA LEU A 2 -19.60 -21.74 4.94
C LEU A 2 -19.69 -20.59 5.96
N ARG A 3 -19.14 -19.40 5.67
CA ARG A 3 -19.28 -18.21 6.53
C ARG A 3 -20.70 -17.64 6.60
N ARG A 4 -21.55 -17.87 5.59
CA ARG A 4 -22.97 -17.47 5.63
C ARG A 4 -23.83 -18.47 6.41
N ALA A 5 -23.43 -19.75 6.48
CA ALA A 5 -24.13 -20.77 7.24
C ALA A 5 -23.96 -20.61 8.76
N LEU A 6 -22.79 -20.13 9.21
CA LEU A 6 -22.50 -19.89 10.63
C LEU A 6 -23.29 -18.71 11.24
N VAL A 7 -23.69 -17.73 10.42
CA VAL A 7 -24.47 -16.57 10.87
C VAL A 7 -25.97 -16.89 11.02
N CYS A 8 -26.47 -17.93 10.35
CA CYS A 8 -27.87 -18.37 10.51
C CYS A 8 -28.08 -19.40 11.64
N ALA A 9 -27.00 -19.95 12.21
CA ALA A 9 -27.06 -20.99 13.25
C ALA A 9 -27.37 -20.45 14.67
N SER A 10 -27.43 -19.13 14.85
CA SER A 10 -27.71 -18.48 16.14
C SER A 10 -29.20 -18.34 16.48
N VAL A 11 -30.13 -18.84 15.64
CA VAL A 11 -31.57 -18.56 15.81
C VAL A 11 -32.47 -19.79 16.03
N SER A 12 -32.02 -21.04 15.85
CA SER A 12 -32.83 -22.20 16.27
C SER A 12 -32.07 -23.53 16.30
N PRO A 13 -32.11 -24.32 17.40
CA PRO A 13 -31.49 -25.65 17.48
C PRO A 13 -32.10 -26.70 16.54
N SER A 14 -33.28 -26.45 15.96
CA SER A 14 -34.04 -27.43 15.18
C SER A 14 -33.60 -27.54 13.70
N ALA A 15 -32.79 -26.61 13.20
CA ALA A 15 -32.35 -26.59 11.80
C ALA A 15 -31.17 -27.54 11.49
N VAL A 16 -30.45 -28.02 12.52
CA VAL A 16 -29.24 -28.84 12.36
C VAL A 16 -29.56 -30.26 11.88
N LYS A 17 -30.78 -30.76 12.09
CA LYS A 17 -31.16 -32.14 11.74
C LYS A 17 -31.48 -32.35 10.25
N LEU A 18 -31.74 -31.28 9.49
CA LEU A 18 -32.17 -31.38 8.08
C LEU A 18 -31.03 -31.28 7.06
N ILE A 19 -29.87 -30.74 7.44
CA ILE A 19 -28.74 -30.49 6.52
C ILE A 19 -27.80 -31.71 6.42
N CYS A 20 -27.83 -32.61 7.41
CA CYS A 20 -26.94 -33.78 7.45
C CYS A 20 -27.43 -35.01 6.66
N THR A 21 -28.63 -35.00 6.08
CA THR A 21 -29.22 -36.18 5.40
C THR A 21 -29.28 -36.11 3.88
N SER A 22 -28.85 -35.03 3.22
CA SER A 22 -29.09 -34.83 1.78
C SER A 22 -27.84 -34.81 0.87
N SER A 23 -26.64 -35.15 1.36
CA SER A 23 -25.41 -35.08 0.56
C SER A 23 -24.61 -36.39 0.51
N VAL A 24 -25.29 -37.52 0.31
CA VAL A 24 -24.64 -38.81 -0.02
C VAL A 24 -25.35 -39.43 -1.22
N ALA A 25 -25.08 -38.91 -2.41
CA ALA A 25 -25.32 -39.65 -3.65
C ALA A 25 -24.36 -39.17 -4.75
N ALA A 26 -23.74 -40.15 -5.40
CA ALA A 26 -23.00 -40.10 -6.67
C ALA A 26 -21.53 -39.61 -6.66
N PHE A 27 -20.61 -40.52 -6.34
CA PHE A 27 -19.33 -40.69 -7.07
C PHE A 27 -18.94 -42.18 -7.11
N PRO A 28 -18.40 -42.72 -8.22
CA PRO A 28 -18.09 -44.15 -8.38
C PRO A 28 -16.72 -44.51 -7.76
N PRO A 29 -16.44 -45.81 -7.52
CA PRO A 29 -15.36 -46.22 -6.64
C PRO A 29 -14.00 -46.25 -7.35
N ARG A 30 -12.96 -45.72 -6.70
CA ARG A 30 -11.56 -46.05 -6.97
C ARG A 30 -10.89 -46.61 -5.73
N GLU A 31 -9.90 -47.44 -6.00
CA GLU A 31 -9.40 -48.55 -5.19
C GLU A 31 -8.83 -48.15 -3.82
N ARG A 32 -9.01 -49.09 -2.88
CA ARG A 32 -8.59 -49.03 -1.48
C ARG A 32 -7.08 -49.20 -1.34
N THR A 33 -6.40 -48.19 -0.81
CA THR A 33 -5.16 -48.39 -0.03
C THR A 33 -5.46 -48.10 1.45
N LYS A 34 -5.13 -49.06 2.31
CA LYS A 34 -5.36 -49.00 3.77
C LYS A 34 -4.31 -48.08 4.40
N HIS A 35 -4.74 -46.96 5.00
CA HIS A 35 -3.90 -46.13 5.86
C HIS A 35 -4.56 -45.83 7.23
N PRO A 36 -3.76 -45.57 8.28
CA PRO A 36 -4.18 -45.62 9.68
C PRO A 36 -4.78 -44.29 10.14
N THR A 37 -6.04 -44.01 9.80
CA THR A 37 -6.74 -42.77 10.21
C THR A 37 -7.67 -42.96 11.41
N THR A 38 -7.94 -44.18 11.84
CA THR A 38 -8.92 -44.47 12.90
C THR A 38 -8.44 -44.12 14.31
N ARG A 39 -7.13 -44.20 14.61
CA ARG A 39 -6.61 -43.85 15.94
C ARG A 39 -6.59 -42.34 16.21
N ARG A 40 -6.32 -41.53 15.19
CA ARG A 40 -6.22 -40.07 15.33
C ARG A 40 -7.59 -39.42 15.52
N HIS A 41 -8.62 -39.98 14.89
CA HIS A 41 -10.00 -39.49 15.04
C HIS A 41 -10.59 -39.81 16.42
N ALA A 42 -10.25 -40.98 16.98
CA ALA A 42 -10.68 -41.35 18.33
C ALA A 42 -10.06 -40.43 19.40
N ALA A 43 -8.76 -40.12 19.28
CA ALA A 43 -8.07 -39.22 20.19
C ALA A 43 -8.68 -37.79 20.21
N ILE A 44 -9.06 -37.27 19.04
CA ILE A 44 -9.69 -35.94 18.93
C ILE A 44 -11.08 -35.94 19.59
N LEU A 45 -11.85 -37.03 19.46
CA LEU A 45 -13.18 -37.13 20.08
C LEU A 45 -13.11 -37.25 21.60
N ASP A 46 -12.10 -37.94 22.13
CA ASP A 46 -11.89 -38.06 23.58
C ASP A 46 -11.40 -36.73 24.19
N GLU A 47 -10.53 -36.00 23.48
CA GLU A 47 -10.11 -34.64 23.87
C GLU A 47 -11.30 -33.66 23.87
N HIS A 48 -12.17 -33.74 22.87
CA HIS A 48 -13.39 -32.93 22.82
C HIS A 48 -14.37 -33.24 23.95
N ARG A 49 -14.46 -34.51 24.38
CA ARG A 49 -15.27 -34.90 25.55
C ARG A 49 -14.66 -34.38 26.85
N ALA A 50 -13.35 -34.49 27.02
CA ALA A 50 -12.65 -34.00 28.20
C ALA A 50 -12.83 -32.47 28.38
N ILE A 51 -12.74 -31.71 27.30
CA ILE A 51 -12.99 -30.25 27.31
C ILE A 51 -14.45 -29.96 27.69
N LYS A 52 -15.40 -30.71 27.14
CA LYS A 52 -16.83 -30.53 27.44
C LYS A 52 -17.16 -30.85 28.90
N THR A 53 -16.51 -31.85 29.49
CA THR A 53 -16.67 -32.20 30.90
C THR A 53 -16.00 -31.16 31.81
N ALA A 54 -14.84 -30.62 31.42
CA ALA A 54 -14.16 -29.55 32.17
C ALA A 54 -14.95 -28.24 32.18
N MET A 55 -15.59 -27.88 31.06
CA MET A 55 -16.46 -26.71 30.97
C MET A 55 -17.77 -26.87 31.76
N ALA A 56 -18.24 -28.10 31.99
CA ALA A 56 -19.43 -28.38 32.80
C ALA A 56 -19.16 -28.34 34.32
N SER A 57 -17.89 -28.33 34.73
CA SER A 57 -17.46 -28.31 36.15
C SER A 57 -16.95 -26.95 36.64
N GLN A 58 -17.02 -25.89 35.83
CA GLN A 58 -16.69 -24.55 36.33
C GLN A 58 -17.79 -24.05 37.27
N PRO A 59 -17.44 -23.58 38.48
CA PRO A 59 -18.42 -22.96 39.36
C PRO A 59 -19.00 -21.74 38.65
N THR A 60 -20.34 -21.65 38.59
CA THR A 60 -21.05 -20.43 38.22
C THR A 60 -20.65 -19.35 39.21
N ILE A 61 -19.68 -18.53 38.80
CA ILE A 61 -19.39 -17.25 39.42
C ILE A 61 -20.70 -16.45 39.34
N ASP A 62 -21.10 -15.89 40.47
CA ASP A 62 -22.32 -15.11 40.61
C ASP A 62 -22.14 -13.79 39.86
N LEU A 63 -22.30 -13.85 38.53
CA LEU A 63 -22.06 -12.77 37.58
C LEU A 63 -22.86 -11.51 37.94
N GLU A 64 -24.03 -11.68 38.55
CA GLU A 64 -24.86 -10.56 39.01
C GLU A 64 -24.23 -9.79 40.18
N LYS A 65 -23.47 -10.48 41.04
CA LYS A 65 -22.75 -9.88 42.16
C LYS A 65 -21.47 -9.18 41.70
N GLU A 66 -20.72 -9.78 40.78
CA GLU A 66 -19.55 -9.13 40.15
C GLU A 66 -19.98 -7.90 39.33
N LEU A 67 -21.10 -7.97 38.59
CA LEU A 67 -21.66 -6.83 37.87
C LEU A 67 -22.18 -5.73 38.80
N ALA A 68 -22.76 -6.08 39.96
CA ALA A 68 -23.19 -5.12 40.97
C ALA A 68 -22.02 -4.44 41.69
N ASP A 69 -20.94 -5.18 41.97
CA ASP A 69 -19.72 -4.64 42.57
C ASP A 69 -18.94 -3.76 41.58
N MET A 70 -18.92 -4.08 40.28
CA MET A 70 -18.37 -3.22 39.23
C MET A 70 -19.18 -1.91 39.03
N ALA A 71 -20.50 -1.95 39.23
CA ALA A 71 -21.37 -0.78 39.07
C ALA A 71 -21.25 0.27 40.19
N THR A 72 -20.59 -0.04 41.31
CA THR A 72 -20.41 0.87 42.45
C THR A 72 -19.04 1.55 42.50
N GLN A 73 -18.10 1.17 41.63
CA GLN A 73 -16.86 1.91 41.46
C GLN A 73 -17.13 3.16 40.62
N PRO A 74 -16.68 4.36 41.04
CA PRO A 74 -16.76 5.54 40.19
C PRO A 74 -15.97 5.23 38.92
N SER A 75 -16.67 5.05 37.79
CA SER A 75 -16.01 4.63 36.56
C SER A 75 -14.94 5.66 36.20
N LEU A 76 -13.69 5.21 36.07
CA LEU A 76 -12.54 5.98 35.54
C LEU A 76 -12.81 6.58 34.14
N PHE A 77 -13.96 6.26 33.57
CA PHE A 77 -14.45 6.60 32.25
C PHE A 77 -15.63 7.58 32.25
N SER A 78 -15.93 8.25 33.36
CA SER A 78 -17.08 9.17 33.47
C SER A 78 -17.09 10.29 32.44
N ASP A 79 -15.90 10.67 31.95
CA ASP A 79 -15.71 11.75 30.98
C ASP A 79 -15.63 11.24 29.53
N LEU A 80 -15.71 9.92 29.32
CA LEU A 80 -15.65 9.32 27.98
C LEU A 80 -17.06 9.12 27.40
N PRO A 81 -17.21 9.24 26.07
CA PRO A 81 -18.42 8.82 25.39
C PRO A 81 -18.75 7.35 25.75
N PRO A 82 -20.00 7.01 26.11
CA PRO A 82 -20.39 5.64 26.47
C PRO A 82 -20.08 4.59 25.39
N SER A 83 -20.04 5.00 24.12
CA SER A 83 -19.63 4.16 22.99
C SER A 83 -18.16 3.77 23.01
N LEU A 84 -17.29 4.63 23.55
CA LEU A 84 -15.86 4.37 23.75
C LEU A 84 -15.64 3.45 24.95
N VAL A 85 -16.38 3.67 26.04
CA VAL A 85 -16.32 2.81 27.23
C VAL A 85 -16.73 1.38 26.87
N ALA A 86 -17.86 1.22 26.17
CA ALA A 86 -18.31 -0.07 25.68
C ALA A 86 -17.35 -0.70 24.65
N LEU A 87 -16.66 0.10 23.83
CA LEU A 87 -15.65 -0.40 22.90
C LEU A 87 -14.41 -0.89 23.66
N VAL A 88 -13.92 -0.11 24.62
CA VAL A 88 -12.81 -0.46 25.52
C VAL A 88 -13.17 -1.79 26.20
N GLU A 89 -14.23 -1.83 27.01
CA GLU A 89 -14.65 -3.00 27.79
C GLU A 89 -14.87 -4.27 26.95
N ASN A 90 -15.54 -4.18 25.80
CA ASN A 90 -15.81 -5.36 24.96
C ASN A 90 -14.58 -5.89 24.21
N THR A 91 -13.53 -5.08 24.05
CA THR A 91 -12.40 -5.45 23.18
C THR A 91 -11.19 -5.97 23.97
N PHE A 92 -11.12 -5.71 25.29
CA PHE A 92 -10.08 -6.27 26.16
C PHE A 92 -10.21 -7.77 26.42
N THR A 93 -11.38 -8.36 26.17
CA THR A 93 -11.66 -9.78 26.43
C THR A 93 -11.16 -10.73 25.33
N PHE A 94 -10.76 -10.23 24.15
CA PHE A 94 -10.34 -11.08 23.02
C PHE A 94 -8.92 -10.77 22.50
N PRO A 95 -8.05 -11.78 22.31
CA PRO A 95 -6.68 -11.59 21.80
C PRO A 95 -6.60 -10.88 20.44
N ASN A 96 -7.52 -11.21 19.53
CA ASN A 96 -7.60 -10.60 18.18
C ASN A 96 -8.40 -9.28 18.17
N GLY A 97 -9.15 -8.99 19.25
CA GLY A 97 -9.93 -7.76 19.35
C GLY A 97 -9.02 -6.54 19.46
N TRP A 98 -7.88 -6.67 20.14
CA TRP A 98 -7.02 -5.53 20.47
C TRP A 98 -6.49 -4.76 19.26
N ALA A 99 -5.99 -5.42 18.22
CA ALA A 99 -5.52 -4.74 17.02
C ALA A 99 -6.65 -3.94 16.34
N GLU A 100 -7.88 -4.49 16.34
CA GLU A 100 -9.05 -3.78 15.82
C GLU A 100 -9.51 -2.65 16.74
N ALA A 101 -9.44 -2.85 18.06
CA ALA A 101 -9.66 -1.80 19.07
C ALA A 101 -8.68 -0.65 18.89
N ARG A 102 -7.37 -0.94 18.78
CA ARG A 102 -6.30 0.04 18.55
C ARG A 102 -6.65 0.95 17.39
N THR A 103 -6.94 0.35 16.22
CA THR A 103 -7.29 1.12 15.02
C THR A 103 -8.58 1.92 15.20
N ARG A 104 -9.60 1.39 15.90
CA ARG A 104 -10.86 2.11 16.14
C ARG A 104 -10.68 3.26 17.14
N ILE A 105 -9.95 3.02 18.22
CA ILE A 105 -9.65 4.00 19.27
C ILE A 105 -8.79 5.13 18.69
N ALA A 106 -7.72 4.82 17.96
CA ALA A 106 -6.91 5.82 17.24
C ALA A 106 -7.75 6.67 16.27
N ARG A 107 -8.80 6.09 15.67
CA ARG A 107 -9.70 6.81 14.77
C ARG A 107 -10.82 7.58 15.46
N THR A 108 -10.99 7.44 16.77
CA THR A 108 -12.10 8.10 17.47
C THR A 108 -11.81 9.60 17.62
N PRO A 109 -12.61 10.47 16.99
CA PRO A 109 -12.34 11.91 17.00
C PRO A 109 -12.58 12.53 18.38
N GLY A 110 -11.81 13.57 18.72
CA GLY A 110 -12.07 14.45 19.87
C GLY A 110 -11.44 14.04 21.20
N LEU A 111 -10.73 12.92 21.26
CA LEU A 111 -9.95 12.51 22.44
C LEU A 111 -8.55 13.13 22.40
N PRO A 112 -8.13 13.91 23.42
CA PRO A 112 -6.75 14.36 23.56
C PRO A 112 -5.79 13.17 23.67
N ALA A 113 -4.58 13.28 23.13
CA ALA A 113 -3.59 12.20 23.17
C ALA A 113 -3.19 11.79 24.60
N SER A 114 -3.10 12.75 25.52
CA SER A 114 -2.83 12.47 26.94
C SER A 114 -3.95 11.65 27.58
N SER A 115 -5.21 11.97 27.31
CA SER A 115 -6.37 11.19 27.77
C SER A 115 -6.39 9.81 27.15
N LEU A 116 -6.10 9.71 25.85
CA LEU A 116 -5.99 8.44 25.13
C LEU A 116 -4.88 7.56 25.72
N TYR A 117 -3.70 8.14 25.95
CA TYR A 117 -2.57 7.47 26.58
C TYR A 117 -2.93 6.95 27.97
N ASN A 118 -3.50 7.79 28.83
CA ASN A 118 -3.90 7.41 30.19
C ASN A 118 -4.94 6.29 30.18
N LEU A 119 -5.92 6.37 29.28
CA LEU A 119 -6.93 5.35 29.10
C LEU A 119 -6.30 4.01 28.72
N LEU A 120 -5.41 4.01 27.72
CA LEU A 120 -4.74 2.81 27.24
C LEU A 120 -3.78 2.23 28.29
N GLU A 121 -3.08 3.08 29.05
CA GLU A 121 -2.20 2.62 30.13
C GLU A 121 -2.97 2.00 31.29
N ASN A 122 -4.10 2.60 31.69
CA ASN A 122 -4.96 2.02 32.71
C ASN A 122 -5.45 0.64 32.25
N ALA A 123 -6.01 0.58 31.04
CA ALA A 123 -6.43 -0.66 30.41
C ALA A 123 -5.31 -1.72 30.31
N ARG A 124 -4.10 -1.30 29.95
CA ARG A 124 -2.92 -2.18 29.86
C ARG A 124 -2.57 -2.74 31.23
N SER A 125 -2.57 -1.90 32.27
CA SER A 125 -2.26 -2.32 33.64
C SER A 125 -3.29 -3.29 34.23
N GLU A 126 -4.53 -3.23 33.76
CA GLU A 126 -5.62 -4.15 34.13
C GLU A 126 -5.65 -5.43 33.27
N SER A 127 -5.00 -5.45 32.11
CA SER A 127 -5.01 -6.60 31.20
C SER A 127 -4.15 -7.78 31.69
N GLN A 128 -4.65 -9.01 31.53
CA GLN A 128 -3.89 -10.24 31.74
C GLN A 128 -3.93 -11.16 30.50
N PRO A 129 -2.78 -11.51 29.89
CA PRO A 129 -1.42 -11.06 30.22
C PRO A 129 -1.21 -9.57 29.93
N GLN A 130 -0.36 -8.94 30.76
CA GLN A 130 -0.03 -7.52 30.61
C GLN A 130 0.66 -7.29 29.27
N ARG A 131 0.11 -6.39 28.45
CA ARG A 131 0.65 -6.09 27.12
C ARG A 131 1.90 -5.20 27.19
N PRO A 132 2.73 -5.20 26.13
CA PRO A 132 3.89 -4.31 26.04
C PRO A 132 3.48 -2.84 26.16
N TYR A 133 4.33 -2.03 26.77
CA TYR A 133 4.12 -0.59 26.90
C TYR A 133 4.19 0.12 25.53
N SER A 134 5.02 -0.38 24.62
CA SER A 134 5.12 0.09 23.23
C SER A 134 3.78 0.09 22.47
N ASP A 135 2.88 -0.88 22.73
CA ASP A 135 1.55 -0.96 22.10
C ASP A 135 0.71 0.30 22.35
N THR A 136 0.77 0.85 23.57
CA THR A 136 0.04 2.07 23.94
C THR A 136 0.59 3.28 23.19
N LEU A 137 1.92 3.42 23.17
CA LEU A 137 2.61 4.53 22.51
C LEU A 137 2.37 4.54 21.01
N GLU A 138 2.35 3.37 20.37
CA GLU A 138 2.04 3.23 18.94
C GLU A 138 0.64 3.74 18.57
N VAL A 139 -0.38 3.48 19.41
CA VAL A 139 -1.75 3.95 19.16
C VAL A 139 -1.84 5.47 19.25
N VAL A 140 -1.15 6.07 20.22
CA VAL A 140 -1.11 7.53 20.39
C VAL A 140 -0.33 8.17 19.24
N LEU A 141 0.78 7.57 18.82
CA LEU A 141 1.55 7.99 17.66
C LEU A 141 0.74 7.91 16.36
N GLU A 142 -0.02 6.82 16.17
CA GLU A 142 -0.93 6.66 15.03
C GLU A 142 -2.03 7.74 15.06
N ARG A 143 -2.62 8.01 16.23
CA ARG A 143 -3.61 9.08 16.41
C ARG A 143 -3.06 10.42 15.98
N LYS A 144 -1.87 10.79 16.47
CA LYS A 144 -1.24 12.08 16.16
C LYS A 144 -0.87 12.21 14.70
N SER A 145 -0.42 11.11 14.09
CA SER A 145 -0.20 11.04 12.65
C SER A 145 -1.50 11.24 11.85
N MET A 146 -2.64 10.70 12.30
CA MET A 146 -3.95 10.91 11.65
C MET A 146 -4.48 12.35 11.82
N GLU A 147 -4.15 13.00 12.93
CA GLU A 147 -4.44 14.41 13.19
C GLU A 147 -3.52 15.36 12.41
N CYS A 148 -2.49 14.83 11.73
CA CYS A 148 -1.42 15.59 11.10
C CYS A 148 -0.64 16.49 12.08
N ASP A 149 -0.65 16.16 13.38
CA ASP A 149 0.15 16.85 14.40
C ASP A 149 1.54 16.20 14.47
N TRP A 150 2.37 16.53 13.48
CA TRP A 150 3.66 15.90 13.27
C TRP A 150 4.71 16.26 14.32
N ILE A 151 4.54 17.41 14.99
CA ILE A 151 5.42 17.83 16.09
C ILE A 151 5.19 16.92 17.28
N GLU A 152 3.95 16.80 17.75
CA GLU A 152 3.61 15.94 18.88
C GLU A 152 3.81 14.45 18.53
N ALA A 153 3.53 14.05 17.28
CA ALA A 153 3.88 12.70 16.80
C ALA A 153 5.39 12.42 16.93
N GLY A 154 6.26 13.39 16.65
CA GLY A 154 7.70 13.26 16.87
C GLY A 154 8.06 13.03 18.34
N GLU A 155 7.40 13.73 19.27
CA GLU A 155 7.61 13.54 20.71
C GLU A 155 7.16 12.15 21.17
N TRP A 156 6.02 11.66 20.68
CA TRP A 156 5.53 10.30 20.96
C TRP A 156 6.43 9.23 20.37
N TRP A 157 7.04 9.49 19.21
CA TRP A 157 8.08 8.64 18.66
C TRP A 157 9.31 8.57 19.57
N ASP A 158 9.79 9.71 20.10
CA ASP A 158 10.94 9.73 20.99
C ASP A 158 10.69 8.90 22.26
N ARG A 159 9.49 9.00 22.85
CA ARG A 159 9.07 8.15 23.98
C ARG A 159 9.02 6.67 23.62
N LEU A 160 8.49 6.33 22.43
CA LEU A 160 8.47 4.95 21.94
C LEU A 160 9.88 4.40 21.73
N ARG A 161 10.80 5.22 21.23
CA ARG A 161 12.21 4.85 21.07
C ARG A 161 12.91 4.64 22.42
N GLU A 162 12.67 5.51 23.39
CA GLU A 162 13.24 5.43 24.74
C GLU A 162 12.83 4.16 25.50
N GLU A 163 11.61 3.66 25.26
CA GLU A 163 11.11 2.40 25.81
C GLU A 163 11.97 1.20 25.36
N GLY A 164 12.60 1.31 24.20
CA GLY A 164 13.60 0.37 23.73
C GLY A 164 13.02 -0.93 23.17
N SER A 165 11.70 -1.08 23.00
CA SER A 165 11.06 -2.19 22.29
C SER A 165 10.25 -1.67 21.09
N LEU A 166 10.84 -1.77 19.89
CA LEU A 166 10.23 -1.24 18.67
C LEU A 166 9.63 -2.36 17.80
N SER A 167 8.33 -2.27 17.50
CA SER A 167 7.70 -3.16 16.50
C SER A 167 7.89 -2.62 15.08
N VAL A 168 7.68 -3.47 14.06
CA VAL A 168 7.65 -3.02 12.65
C VAL A 168 6.53 -1.99 12.43
N HIS A 169 5.42 -2.09 13.14
CA HIS A 169 4.34 -1.10 13.03
C HIS A 169 4.76 0.24 13.63
N GLY A 170 5.34 0.24 14.83
CA GLY A 170 5.91 1.41 15.46
C GLY A 170 6.98 2.06 14.59
N ALA A 171 7.88 1.30 13.98
CA ALA A 171 8.89 1.82 13.07
C ALA A 171 8.29 2.52 11.83
N ARG A 172 7.23 1.96 11.26
CA ARG A 172 6.48 2.58 10.14
C ARG A 172 5.86 3.91 10.55
N LEU A 173 5.25 3.98 11.73
CA LEU A 173 4.68 5.21 12.27
C LEU A 173 5.76 6.24 12.57
N GLY A 174 6.87 5.79 13.16
CA GLY A 174 8.06 6.60 13.44
C GLY A 174 8.63 7.26 12.21
N VAL A 175 8.90 6.48 11.16
CA VAL A 175 9.39 7.01 9.88
C VAL A 175 8.46 8.10 9.34
N ARG A 176 7.14 7.89 9.38
CA ARG A 176 6.19 8.93 8.94
C ARG A 176 6.30 10.19 9.80
N ALA A 177 6.24 10.04 11.13
CA ALA A 177 6.31 11.16 12.06
C ALA A 177 7.62 11.95 11.89
N LEU A 178 8.75 11.27 11.82
CA LEU A 178 10.07 11.85 11.65
C LEU A 178 10.21 12.61 10.33
N VAL A 179 9.81 12.01 9.20
CA VAL A 179 9.85 12.68 7.89
C VAL A 179 9.01 13.95 7.89
N HIS A 180 7.77 13.87 8.40
CA HIS A 180 6.88 15.02 8.43
C HIS A 180 7.31 16.10 9.44
N ASN A 181 8.07 15.73 10.47
CA ASN A 181 8.68 16.64 11.43
C ASN A 181 10.09 17.13 11.01
N GLY A 182 10.48 16.93 9.75
CA GLY A 182 11.78 17.39 9.22
C GLY A 182 13.01 16.64 9.74
N ARG A 183 12.83 15.55 10.49
CA ARG A 183 13.89 14.71 11.07
C ARG A 183 14.26 13.55 10.14
N MET A 184 14.63 13.88 8.89
CA MET A 184 14.89 12.88 7.85
C MET A 184 16.05 11.94 8.20
N GLY A 185 17.14 12.46 8.76
CA GLY A 185 18.30 11.65 9.15
C GLY A 185 17.90 10.51 10.09
N GLU A 186 17.10 10.82 11.11
CA GLU A 186 16.58 9.82 12.04
C GLU A 186 15.60 8.84 11.37
N ALA A 187 14.78 9.29 10.42
CA ALA A 187 13.91 8.39 9.67
C ALA A 187 14.71 7.36 8.83
N LEU A 188 15.84 7.79 8.28
CA LEU A 188 16.76 6.91 7.56
C LEU A 188 17.49 5.97 8.50
N GLU A 189 17.89 6.42 9.70
CA GLU A 189 18.46 5.55 10.75
C GLU A 189 17.48 4.43 11.14
N VAL A 190 16.18 4.71 11.22
CA VAL A 190 15.14 3.69 11.44
C VAL A 190 15.12 2.67 10.32
N CYS A 191 15.26 3.11 9.06
CA CYS A 191 15.33 2.20 7.92
C CYS A 191 16.60 1.34 7.98
N GLU A 192 17.75 1.94 8.30
CA GLU A 192 19.04 1.23 8.44
C GLU A 192 18.98 0.15 9.52
N ALA A 193 18.44 0.46 10.71
CA ALA A 193 18.29 -0.49 11.81
C ALA A 193 17.43 -1.71 11.42
N ILE A 194 16.38 -1.50 10.62
CA ILE A 194 15.52 -2.58 10.13
C ILE A 194 16.24 -3.43 9.09
N VAL A 195 17.07 -2.82 8.22
CA VAL A 195 17.87 -3.57 7.25
C VAL A 195 18.91 -4.42 7.96
N GLU A 196 19.64 -3.87 8.93
CA GLU A 196 20.60 -4.62 9.75
C GLU A 196 19.94 -5.83 10.43
N MET A 197 18.73 -5.65 10.95
CA MET A 197 17.93 -6.71 11.53
C MET A 197 17.53 -7.79 10.51
N VAL A 198 17.12 -7.39 9.30
CA VAL A 198 16.76 -8.33 8.22
C VAL A 198 17.98 -9.10 7.73
N ASP A 199 19.11 -8.42 7.53
CA ASP A 199 20.38 -9.05 7.12
C ASP A 199 20.86 -10.04 8.19
N ALA A 200 20.77 -9.68 9.47
CA ALA A 200 21.09 -10.60 10.58
C ALA A 200 20.17 -11.81 10.63
N ALA A 201 18.89 -11.66 10.27
CA ALA A 201 17.95 -12.77 10.17
C ALA A 201 18.28 -13.70 8.99
N ASP A 202 18.62 -13.15 7.82
CA ASP A 202 18.92 -13.92 6.61
C ASP A 202 20.22 -14.74 6.74
N VAL A 203 21.20 -14.24 7.49
CA VAL A 203 22.45 -14.98 7.79
C VAL A 203 22.25 -16.07 8.87
N GLY A 204 21.04 -16.18 9.43
CA GLY A 204 20.72 -17.14 10.48
C GLY A 204 21.34 -16.82 11.84
N ILE A 205 21.81 -15.57 12.02
CA ILE A 205 22.33 -15.08 13.30
C ILE A 205 21.18 -14.97 14.30
N LEU A 206 19.99 -14.60 13.82
CA LEU A 206 18.77 -14.64 14.61
C LEU A 206 18.15 -16.04 14.52
N SER A 207 18.26 -16.80 15.62
CA SER A 207 17.40 -17.97 15.84
C SER A 207 15.94 -17.55 15.71
N ARG A 208 15.08 -18.41 15.15
CA ARG A 208 13.61 -18.20 15.13
C ARG A 208 13.01 -17.94 16.52
N GLU A 209 13.74 -18.27 17.58
CA GLU A 209 13.34 -18.07 18.97
C GLU A 209 13.86 -16.74 19.57
N ALA A 210 14.83 -16.07 18.94
CA ALA A 210 15.32 -14.76 19.36
C ALA A 210 14.42 -13.66 18.77
N SER A 211 13.37 -13.30 19.50
CA SER A 211 12.37 -12.30 19.09
C SER A 211 12.85 -10.85 19.22
N VAL A 212 14.06 -10.59 19.72
CA VAL A 212 14.53 -9.25 20.05
C VAL A 212 15.94 -9.02 19.52
N TYR A 213 16.10 -8.06 18.60
CA TYR A 213 17.39 -7.66 18.02
C TYR A 213 17.79 -6.28 18.54
N LYS A 214 18.96 -6.15 19.17
CA LYS A 214 19.45 -4.85 19.65
C LYS A 214 20.07 -4.06 18.50
N THR A 215 19.55 -2.87 18.28
CA THR A 215 20.05 -1.87 17.32
C THR A 215 20.45 -0.59 18.05
N SER A 216 21.02 0.36 17.30
CA SER A 216 21.26 1.73 17.78
C SER A 216 19.99 2.42 18.29
N LEU A 217 18.80 1.98 17.83
CA LEU A 217 17.49 2.52 18.22
C LEU A 217 16.83 1.78 19.38
N GLY A 218 17.51 0.78 19.95
CA GLY A 218 16.95 -0.10 20.98
C GLY A 218 16.69 -1.52 20.48
N ALA A 219 15.95 -2.29 21.26
CA ALA A 219 15.57 -3.66 20.95
C ALA A 219 14.39 -3.68 19.96
N LEU A 220 14.63 -4.05 18.70
CA LEU A 220 13.57 -4.29 17.73
C LEU A 220 12.95 -5.66 17.99
N VAL A 221 11.63 -5.69 18.19
CA VAL A 221 10.88 -6.93 18.36
C VAL A 221 10.55 -7.49 16.98
N TYR A 222 11.19 -8.60 16.64
CA TYR A 222 11.05 -9.29 15.38
C TYR A 222 9.78 -10.15 15.36
N GLU A 223 8.63 -9.51 15.17
CA GLU A 223 7.37 -10.22 14.98
C GLU A 223 7.26 -10.77 13.55
N ASN A 224 7.42 -12.08 13.41
CA ASN A 224 7.21 -12.87 12.20
C ASN A 224 8.14 -12.51 11.03
N SER A 225 9.12 -13.39 10.85
CA SER A 225 10.20 -13.42 9.86
C SER A 225 9.73 -13.23 8.42
N SER A 226 9.58 -11.97 8.00
CA SER A 226 9.23 -11.70 6.62
C SER A 226 10.12 -10.61 6.04
N PRO A 227 10.79 -10.87 4.90
CA PRO A 227 11.39 -9.85 4.04
C PRO A 227 10.43 -8.71 3.66
N HIS A 228 9.12 -8.86 3.94
CA HIS A 228 8.11 -7.84 3.79
C HIS A 228 8.16 -6.73 4.87
N ALA A 229 8.81 -6.94 6.02
CA ALA A 229 8.89 -5.95 7.09
C ALA A 229 9.57 -4.65 6.61
N PHE A 230 10.79 -4.79 6.08
CA PHE A 230 11.53 -3.66 5.50
C PHE A 230 10.76 -2.99 4.36
N ARG A 231 10.17 -3.78 3.43
CA ARG A 231 9.38 -3.23 2.32
C ARG A 231 8.26 -2.31 2.79
N ARG A 232 7.60 -2.63 3.91
CA ARG A 232 6.51 -1.80 4.45
C ARG A 232 7.02 -0.47 4.99
N VAL A 233 8.15 -0.49 5.69
CA VAL A 233 8.79 0.72 6.24
C VAL A 233 9.32 1.59 5.11
N PHE A 234 9.98 0.99 4.11
CA PHE A 234 10.47 1.70 2.95
C PHE A 234 9.35 2.36 2.12
N VAL A 235 8.22 1.66 1.93
CA VAL A 235 7.05 2.27 1.28
C VAL A 235 6.57 3.49 2.06
N ASP A 236 6.52 3.42 3.39
CA ASP A 236 6.08 4.54 4.23
C ASP A 236 7.10 5.70 4.23
N LEU A 237 8.41 5.42 4.16
CA LEU A 237 9.44 6.44 3.94
C LEU A 237 9.19 7.20 2.63
N ILE A 238 9.10 6.48 1.52
CA ILE A 238 8.94 7.07 0.18
C ILE A 238 7.60 7.82 0.07
N ASP A 239 6.53 7.27 0.63
CA ASP A 239 5.21 7.90 0.66
C ASP A 239 5.22 9.18 1.50
N SER A 240 5.85 9.20 2.69
CA SER A 240 5.95 10.41 3.50
C SER A 240 6.79 11.50 2.83
N ILE A 241 7.90 11.15 2.18
CA ILE A 241 8.73 12.09 1.41
C ILE A 241 7.91 12.72 0.28
N HIS A 242 7.11 11.91 -0.42
CA HIS A 242 6.18 12.41 -1.42
C HIS A 242 5.18 13.42 -0.82
N HIS A 243 4.63 13.14 0.36
CA HIS A 243 3.63 13.99 1.02
C HIS A 243 4.20 15.31 1.54
N ILE A 244 5.48 15.38 1.92
CA ILE A 244 6.17 16.65 2.24
C ILE A 244 6.66 17.42 1.00
N TYR A 245 6.17 17.06 -0.19
CA TYR A 245 6.47 17.74 -1.46
C TYR A 245 7.95 17.73 -1.86
N ARG A 246 8.68 16.64 -1.56
CA ARG A 246 10.07 16.43 -1.98
C ARG A 246 10.22 15.32 -3.03
N PRO A 247 9.68 15.48 -4.25
CA PRO A 247 9.78 14.46 -5.30
C PRO A 247 11.24 14.21 -5.74
N ASP A 248 12.11 15.23 -5.63
CA ASP A 248 13.56 15.13 -5.82
C ASP A 248 14.17 14.06 -4.92
N MET A 249 13.86 14.08 -3.63
CA MET A 249 14.34 13.09 -2.67
C MET A 249 13.78 11.68 -2.94
N VAL A 250 12.53 11.58 -3.41
CA VAL A 250 11.98 10.28 -3.82
C VAL A 250 12.84 9.67 -4.92
N PHE A 251 13.16 10.43 -5.97
CA PHE A 251 14.04 9.92 -7.03
C PHE A 251 15.46 9.65 -6.51
N GLN A 252 16.00 10.49 -5.62
CA GLN A 252 17.32 10.30 -5.02
C GLN A 252 17.43 8.98 -4.24
N ILE A 253 16.43 8.67 -3.43
CA ILE A 253 16.42 7.42 -2.66
C ILE A 253 16.23 6.24 -3.59
N ILE A 254 15.30 6.31 -4.56
CA ILE A 254 15.06 5.23 -5.51
C ILE A 254 16.31 4.89 -6.33
N ASP A 255 17.07 5.91 -6.73
CA ASP A 255 18.32 5.76 -7.46
C ASP A 255 19.43 5.07 -6.70
N ASN A 256 19.32 5.06 -5.37
CA ASN A 256 20.26 4.39 -4.50
C ASN A 256 19.62 3.21 -3.77
N ALA A 257 18.37 2.87 -4.05
CA ALA A 257 17.62 1.92 -3.23
C ALA A 257 18.20 0.51 -3.30
N GLU A 258 18.76 0.11 -4.44
CA GLU A 258 19.48 -1.17 -4.56
C GLU A 258 20.76 -1.19 -3.70
N LEU A 259 21.51 -0.08 -3.67
CA LEU A 259 22.74 0.02 -2.88
C LEU A 259 22.45 0.16 -1.37
N LEU A 260 21.41 0.92 -1.01
CA LEU A 260 21.03 1.18 0.38
C LEU A 260 20.33 -0.02 1.00
N TYR A 261 19.45 -0.65 0.25
CA TYR A 261 18.43 -1.53 0.81
C TYR A 261 18.30 -2.86 0.06
N GLY A 262 19.18 -3.12 -0.90
CA GLY A 262 19.14 -4.28 -1.77
C GLY A 262 18.02 -4.20 -2.82
N ALA A 263 18.02 -5.18 -3.74
CA ALA A 263 17.02 -5.25 -4.79
C ALA A 263 15.58 -5.39 -4.24
N ALA A 264 15.36 -5.97 -3.06
CA ALA A 264 14.01 -6.28 -2.60
C ALA A 264 13.11 -5.06 -2.23
N CYS A 265 13.60 -3.81 -2.31
CA CYS A 265 12.93 -2.63 -1.77
C CYS A 265 11.78 -2.06 -2.63
N ILE A 266 11.81 -2.23 -3.95
CA ILE A 266 10.77 -1.66 -4.82
C ILE A 266 9.50 -2.53 -4.71
N HIS A 267 8.41 -1.93 -4.22
CA HIS A 267 7.09 -2.55 -4.10
C HIS A 267 6.10 -1.88 -5.10
N PRO A 268 4.99 -2.53 -5.51
CA PRO A 268 3.97 -1.92 -6.35
C PRO A 268 3.49 -0.54 -5.85
N LYS A 269 3.32 -0.40 -4.53
CA LYS A 269 3.00 0.89 -3.91
C LYS A 269 4.10 1.93 -4.13
N THR A 270 5.38 1.56 -4.02
CA THR A 270 6.51 2.44 -4.31
C THR A 270 6.46 2.96 -5.75
N LEU A 271 6.14 2.11 -6.73
CA LEU A 271 5.95 2.55 -8.12
C LEU A 271 4.83 3.58 -8.26
N GLY A 272 3.71 3.36 -7.57
CA GLY A 272 2.62 4.35 -7.51
C GLY A 272 3.09 5.69 -6.97
N VAL A 273 3.86 5.68 -5.87
CA VAL A 273 4.45 6.90 -5.30
C VAL A 273 5.43 7.56 -6.27
N ILE A 274 6.29 6.80 -6.95
CA ILE A 274 7.22 7.33 -7.97
C ILE A 274 6.46 8.06 -9.09
N MET A 275 5.38 7.47 -9.60
CA MET A 275 4.55 8.12 -10.63
C MET A 275 3.89 9.40 -10.10
N HIS A 276 3.38 9.37 -8.87
CA HIS A 276 2.79 10.55 -8.25
C HIS A 276 3.83 11.64 -7.97
N SER A 277 5.04 11.28 -7.56
CA SER A 277 6.17 12.21 -7.40
C SER A 277 6.57 12.82 -8.73
N ALA A 278 6.60 12.03 -9.81
CA ALA A 278 6.80 12.56 -11.15
C ALA A 278 5.72 13.57 -11.54
N PHE A 279 4.45 13.29 -11.24
CA PHE A 279 3.36 14.24 -11.51
C PHE A 279 3.51 15.54 -10.73
N ARG A 280 3.91 15.47 -9.46
CA ARG A 280 4.16 16.66 -8.63
C ARG A 280 5.32 17.47 -9.18
N ALA A 281 6.43 16.81 -9.54
CA ALA A 281 7.59 17.46 -10.15
C ALA A 281 7.21 18.17 -11.48
N ILE A 282 6.44 17.52 -12.35
CA ILE A 282 5.94 18.12 -13.61
C ILE A 282 5.01 19.30 -13.32
N ALA A 283 4.18 19.23 -12.28
CA ALA A 283 3.25 20.30 -11.94
C ALA A 283 3.95 21.50 -11.28
N ALA A 284 5.03 21.26 -10.54
CA ALA A 284 5.81 22.29 -9.86
C ALA A 284 6.66 23.12 -10.84
N ASP A 285 7.06 22.56 -11.97
CA ASP A 285 7.85 23.26 -13.00
C ASP A 285 7.10 23.33 -14.34
N PRO A 286 6.52 24.51 -14.69
CA PRO A 286 5.78 24.70 -15.94
C PRO A 286 6.60 24.42 -17.21
N SER A 287 7.93 24.47 -17.16
CA SER A 287 8.78 24.18 -18.31
C SER A 287 8.61 22.75 -18.82
N PHE A 288 8.18 21.81 -17.96
CA PHE A 288 7.89 20.44 -18.33
C PHE A 288 6.57 20.27 -19.10
N ILE A 289 5.62 21.20 -18.98
CA ILE A 289 4.31 21.08 -19.65
C ILE A 289 4.46 21.19 -21.17
N SER A 290 5.35 22.06 -21.64
CA SER A 290 5.63 22.27 -23.07
C SER A 290 6.75 21.38 -23.61
N TRP A 291 7.52 20.73 -22.72
CA TRP A 291 8.64 19.87 -23.09
C TRP A 291 8.21 18.70 -23.97
N ARG A 292 9.06 18.25 -24.89
CA ARG A 292 8.81 17.10 -25.76
C ARG A 292 10.03 16.17 -25.74
N PRO A 293 9.84 14.86 -25.54
CA PRO A 293 10.95 13.92 -25.58
C PRO A 293 11.55 13.86 -26.98
N THR A 294 12.87 14.03 -27.08
CA THR A 294 13.63 13.70 -28.29
C THR A 294 13.90 12.20 -28.35
N GLU A 295 14.29 11.68 -29.52
CA GLU A 295 14.72 10.28 -29.63
C GLU A 295 15.91 9.99 -28.69
N LEU A 296 16.83 10.95 -28.53
CA LEU A 296 17.96 10.82 -27.62
C LEU A 296 17.50 10.70 -26.17
N ASP A 297 16.54 11.51 -25.72
CA ASP A 297 16.00 11.42 -24.35
C ASP A 297 15.35 10.07 -24.08
N LEU A 298 14.71 9.48 -25.09
CA LEU A 298 14.12 8.16 -25.00
C LEU A 298 15.14 7.02 -25.05
N MET A 299 16.35 7.29 -25.56
CA MET A 299 17.48 6.37 -25.66
C MET A 299 18.41 6.39 -24.44
N GLN A 300 18.33 7.41 -23.58
CA GLN A 300 19.18 7.50 -22.40
C GLN A 300 18.85 6.35 -21.43
N HIS A 301 19.87 5.60 -21.03
CA HIS A 301 19.74 4.57 -20.01
C HIS A 301 19.69 5.23 -18.64
N TYR A 302 18.76 4.76 -17.80
CA TYR A 302 18.76 5.04 -16.38
C TYR A 302 20.07 4.48 -15.81
N ARG A 303 20.96 5.40 -15.45
CA ARG A 303 22.22 5.07 -14.78
C ARG A 303 22.08 5.53 -13.34
N PRO A 304 21.77 4.63 -12.37
CA PRO A 304 21.72 4.98 -10.96
C PRO A 304 23.04 5.63 -10.51
N THR A 305 23.00 6.39 -9.41
CA THR A 305 24.17 7.17 -8.98
C THR A 305 25.24 6.17 -8.57
N ILE A 306 26.47 6.38 -9.06
CA ILE A 306 27.59 5.47 -8.84
C ILE A 306 28.22 5.75 -7.47
N PHE A 307 27.43 5.76 -6.40
CA PHE A 307 28.03 5.65 -5.08
C PHE A 307 28.64 4.26 -4.93
N ARG A 308 29.83 4.19 -4.36
CA ARG A 308 30.56 2.93 -4.18
C ARG A 308 30.19 2.24 -2.87
N THR A 309 29.70 3.01 -1.90
CA THR A 309 29.36 2.50 -0.58
C THR A 309 27.97 2.97 -0.17
N ARG A 310 27.28 2.12 0.60
CA ARG A 310 25.99 2.44 1.22
C ARG A 310 26.07 3.70 2.10
N ARG A 311 27.16 3.86 2.86
CA ARG A 311 27.40 5.02 3.72
C ARG A 311 27.45 6.32 2.93
N ASP A 312 28.18 6.36 1.81
CA ASP A 312 28.29 7.58 1.00
C ASP A 312 26.94 7.98 0.40
N ALA A 313 26.17 7.01 -0.07
CA ALA A 313 24.82 7.24 -0.57
C ALA A 313 23.88 7.78 0.52
N LEU A 314 23.95 7.22 1.73
CA LEU A 314 23.16 7.67 2.87
C LEU A 314 23.52 9.10 3.28
N MET A 315 24.81 9.40 3.44
CA MET A 315 25.28 10.75 3.77
C MET A 315 24.86 11.78 2.72
N TYR A 316 24.91 11.42 1.44
CA TYR A 316 24.45 12.27 0.35
C TYR A 316 22.94 12.56 0.43
N ILE A 317 22.12 11.58 0.81
CA ILE A 317 20.67 11.78 0.97
C ILE A 317 20.37 12.63 2.21
N ILE A 318 21.09 12.42 3.32
CA ILE A 318 20.94 13.23 4.54
C ILE A 318 21.29 14.69 4.23
N ASP A 319 22.43 14.94 3.60
CA ASP A 319 22.85 16.30 3.20
C ASP A 319 21.82 16.96 2.27
N ALA A 320 21.32 16.23 1.27
CA ALA A 320 20.26 16.73 0.39
C ALA A 320 18.90 16.93 1.08
N SER A 321 18.66 16.27 2.21
CA SER A 321 17.44 16.47 3.00
C SER A 321 17.44 17.79 3.75
N GLU A 322 18.62 18.23 4.23
CA GLU A 322 18.81 19.49 4.95
C GLU A 322 18.70 20.70 4.02
N HIS A 323 19.03 20.51 2.75
CA HIS A 323 18.95 21.55 1.73
C HIS A 323 17.62 21.46 0.95
N ILE A 324 16.69 22.38 1.22
CA ILE A 324 15.49 22.54 0.38
C ILE A 324 15.94 23.21 -0.93
N PRO A 325 15.81 22.54 -2.09
CA PRO A 325 16.20 23.17 -3.33
C PRO A 325 15.30 24.40 -3.61
N PRO A 326 15.85 25.50 -4.13
CA PRO A 326 15.05 26.66 -4.48
C PRO A 326 13.99 26.27 -5.52
N LEU A 327 12.76 26.78 -5.35
CA LEU A 327 11.60 26.51 -6.21
C LEU A 327 11.82 26.93 -7.67
N ASP A 328 12.82 27.78 -7.93
CA ASP A 328 13.02 28.44 -9.21
C ASP A 328 14.00 27.66 -10.12
N SER A 329 13.44 26.72 -10.89
CA SER A 329 13.76 26.43 -12.31
C SER A 329 14.72 25.32 -12.76
N GLU A 330 15.45 24.60 -11.90
CA GLU A 330 16.06 23.29 -12.30
C GLU A 330 15.95 22.19 -11.24
N ALA A 331 15.43 22.50 -10.05
CA ALA A 331 15.38 21.63 -8.89
C ALA A 331 14.71 20.27 -9.13
N PHE A 332 13.76 20.21 -10.07
CA PHE A 332 12.97 19.01 -10.35
C PHE A 332 13.44 18.23 -11.58
N LYS A 333 14.47 18.72 -12.30
CA LYS A 333 15.16 17.93 -13.31
C LYS A 333 16.00 16.88 -12.62
N TRP A 334 15.62 15.63 -12.75
CA TRP A 334 16.37 14.56 -12.15
C TRP A 334 17.53 14.15 -13.07
N ARG A 335 18.77 14.45 -12.65
CA ARG A 335 19.98 14.35 -13.51
C ARG A 335 19.83 15.03 -14.88
N GLY A 336 19.24 16.22 -14.90
CA GLY A 336 18.97 16.93 -16.15
C GLY A 336 17.88 16.30 -17.04
N THR A 337 17.19 15.27 -16.56
CA THR A 337 16.15 14.55 -17.30
C THR A 337 14.76 14.92 -16.80
N HIS A 338 13.77 14.85 -17.70
CA HIS A 338 12.36 15.03 -17.36
C HIS A 338 11.90 13.95 -16.36
N PRO A 339 11.31 14.31 -15.20
CA PRO A 339 10.96 13.35 -14.14
C PRO A 339 9.97 12.26 -14.61
N GLY A 340 9.08 12.60 -15.54
CA GLY A 340 8.19 11.63 -16.18
C GLY A 340 8.90 10.55 -17.00
N LEU A 341 10.05 10.87 -17.62
CA LEU A 341 10.88 9.87 -18.29
C LEU A 341 11.57 8.95 -17.30
N VAL A 342 12.10 9.51 -16.21
CA VAL A 342 12.77 8.74 -15.16
C VAL A 342 11.80 7.74 -14.52
N ALA A 343 10.61 8.21 -14.11
CA ALA A 343 9.57 7.33 -13.58
C ALA A 343 9.12 6.25 -14.59
N ARG A 344 8.99 6.60 -15.87
CA ARG A 344 8.72 5.64 -16.94
C ARG A 344 9.81 4.59 -17.06
N GLN A 345 11.07 5.00 -17.00
CA GLN A 345 12.20 4.09 -17.14
C GLN A 345 12.31 3.14 -15.96
N ILE A 346 12.12 3.63 -14.72
CA ILE A 346 12.05 2.79 -13.53
C ILE A 346 10.92 1.76 -13.67
N PHE A 347 9.73 2.19 -14.10
CA PHE A 347 8.60 1.29 -14.32
C PHE A 347 8.94 0.19 -15.34
N TYR A 348 9.60 0.53 -16.45
CA TYR A 348 10.03 -0.44 -17.46
C TYR A 348 11.12 -1.38 -17.00
N THR A 349 12.10 -0.88 -16.24
CA THR A 349 13.14 -1.72 -15.64
C THR A 349 12.50 -2.78 -14.74
N VAL A 350 11.54 -2.38 -13.89
CA VAL A 350 10.79 -3.31 -13.04
C VAL A 350 9.97 -4.27 -13.91
N LEU A 351 9.15 -3.77 -14.83
CA LEU A 351 8.31 -4.60 -15.70
C LEU A 351 9.12 -5.67 -16.43
N LYS A 352 10.27 -5.29 -16.99
CA LYS A 352 11.18 -6.18 -17.71
C LYS A 352 11.84 -7.23 -16.82
N ALA A 353 12.29 -6.84 -15.63
CA ALA A 353 12.89 -7.78 -14.68
C ALA A 353 11.90 -8.89 -14.27
N HIS A 354 10.60 -8.58 -14.25
CA HIS A 354 9.56 -9.53 -13.83
C HIS A 354 8.86 -10.28 -14.95
N TYR A 355 8.65 -9.60 -16.07
CA TYR A 355 7.81 -10.07 -17.16
C TYR A 355 8.54 -9.87 -18.50
N PRO A 356 9.71 -10.50 -18.70
CA PRO A 356 10.53 -10.30 -19.89
C PRO A 356 9.77 -10.62 -21.18
N HIS A 357 8.84 -11.58 -21.15
CA HIS A 357 8.01 -11.95 -22.30
C HIS A 357 7.15 -10.80 -22.84
N LEU A 358 6.84 -9.77 -22.03
CA LEU A 358 6.08 -8.61 -22.47
C LEU A 358 6.80 -7.80 -23.56
N CYS A 359 8.11 -7.94 -23.71
CA CYS A 359 8.88 -7.30 -24.78
C CYS A 359 8.50 -7.78 -26.18
N HIS A 360 7.91 -8.96 -26.29
CA HIS A 360 7.48 -9.55 -27.55
C HIS A 360 6.02 -9.22 -27.90
N ILE A 361 5.28 -8.62 -26.97
CA ILE A 361 3.87 -8.29 -27.16
C ILE A 361 3.74 -7.08 -28.09
N GLN A 362 2.87 -7.23 -29.08
CA GLN A 362 2.58 -6.17 -30.04
C GLN A 362 1.42 -5.31 -29.55
N ALA A 363 1.51 -4.01 -29.82
CA ALA A 363 0.38 -3.10 -29.62
C ALA A 363 -0.81 -3.52 -30.49
N PRO A 364 -2.05 -3.33 -30.02
CA PRO A 364 -3.25 -3.70 -30.76
C PRO A 364 -3.52 -2.83 -31.98
N ILE A 365 -2.89 -1.66 -32.04
CA ILE A 365 -2.94 -0.73 -33.17
C ILE A 365 -1.52 -0.33 -33.58
N PRO A 366 -1.29 -0.02 -34.88
CA PRO A 366 0.01 0.47 -35.32
C PRO A 366 0.38 1.77 -34.59
N VAL A 367 1.53 1.76 -33.92
CA VAL A 367 2.08 2.96 -33.28
C VAL A 367 3.08 3.60 -34.24
N PRO A 368 2.94 4.89 -34.58
CA PRO A 368 3.93 5.60 -35.38
C PRO A 368 5.25 5.62 -34.61
N CYS A 369 6.33 5.20 -35.27
CA CYS A 369 7.73 5.14 -34.83
C CYS A 369 8.27 3.75 -34.42
N SER A 370 9.52 3.51 -34.83
CA SER A 370 10.45 2.49 -34.34
C SER A 370 10.64 2.67 -32.83
N HIS A 371 9.71 2.13 -32.06
CA HIS A 371 9.60 2.45 -30.66
C HIS A 371 10.89 2.10 -29.90
N PRO A 372 11.58 3.06 -29.25
CA PRO A 372 12.77 2.77 -28.45
C PRO A 372 12.51 1.76 -27.33
N LEU A 373 11.23 1.50 -26.97
CA LEU A 373 10.80 0.38 -26.14
C LEU A 373 11.30 -0.97 -26.63
N LYS A 374 11.18 -1.27 -27.94
CA LYS A 374 11.59 -2.59 -28.44
C LYS A 374 13.09 -2.81 -28.35
N ARG A 375 13.92 -1.75 -28.48
CA ARG A 375 15.37 -1.84 -28.28
C ARG A 375 15.73 -1.91 -26.78
N HIS A 376 15.14 -1.05 -25.95
CA HIS A 376 15.44 -1.02 -24.51
C HIS A 376 14.96 -2.26 -23.74
N LEU A 377 13.93 -2.94 -24.22
CA LEU A 377 13.46 -4.18 -23.59
C LEU A 377 14.36 -5.39 -23.86
N LEU A 378 15.45 -5.28 -24.66
CA LEU A 378 16.31 -6.43 -25.00
C LEU A 378 17.62 -6.54 -24.19
N GLU A 379 18.06 -5.49 -23.47
CA GLU A 379 19.33 -5.52 -22.71
C GLU A 379 19.21 -6.00 -21.25
N ASN A 380 19.96 -7.02 -20.85
CA ASN A 380 19.88 -7.71 -19.55
C ASN A 380 19.66 -6.78 -18.33
N VAL A 381 18.49 -6.91 -17.68
CA VAL A 381 18.21 -6.30 -16.37
C VAL A 381 18.33 -7.41 -15.31
N PRO A 382 19.04 -7.19 -14.20
CA PRO A 382 19.15 -8.17 -13.13
C PRO A 382 17.78 -8.64 -12.61
N THR A 383 17.55 -9.94 -12.66
CA THR A 383 16.33 -10.61 -12.18
C THR A 383 16.45 -10.95 -10.69
N TYR A 384 15.96 -10.10 -9.79
CA TYR A 384 15.99 -10.38 -8.34
C TYR A 384 14.71 -10.11 -7.57
N PHE A 385 13.57 -10.04 -8.24
CA PHE A 385 12.37 -9.53 -7.61
C PHE A 385 11.20 -10.54 -7.79
N HIS A 386 10.45 -10.78 -6.70
CA HIS A 386 9.07 -11.26 -6.78
C HIS A 386 8.15 -10.06 -6.54
N PHE A 387 7.44 -9.65 -7.58
CA PHE A 387 6.64 -8.42 -7.61
C PHE A 387 5.32 -8.70 -8.28
N ASN A 388 4.29 -8.09 -7.74
CA ASN A 388 2.92 -8.27 -8.19
C ASN A 388 2.40 -6.94 -8.73
N LEU A 389 2.46 -6.77 -10.06
CA LEU A 389 1.91 -5.59 -10.73
C LEU A 389 0.39 -5.65 -10.95
N PHE A 390 -0.35 -6.56 -10.31
CA PHE A 390 -1.78 -6.77 -10.61
C PHE A 390 -2.73 -5.68 -10.10
N SER A 391 -2.23 -4.60 -9.51
CA SER A 391 -3.07 -3.48 -9.06
C SER A 391 -3.37 -2.54 -10.23
N ALA A 392 -4.65 -2.51 -10.67
CA ALA A 392 -5.11 -1.66 -11.77
C ALA A 392 -4.74 -0.18 -11.59
N SER A 393 -4.78 0.35 -10.36
CA SER A 393 -4.47 1.76 -10.07
C SER A 393 -3.04 2.17 -10.46
N ILE A 394 -2.06 1.26 -10.38
CA ILE A 394 -0.68 1.53 -10.81
C ILE A 394 -0.64 1.73 -12.31
N TRP A 395 -1.39 0.91 -13.07
CA TRP A 395 -1.49 1.02 -14.51
C TRP A 395 -2.25 2.27 -14.93
N THR A 396 -3.31 2.64 -14.21
CA THR A 396 -3.98 3.94 -14.39
C THR A 396 -3.01 5.10 -14.21
N SER A 397 -2.23 5.11 -13.12
CA SER A 397 -1.21 6.13 -12.88
C SER A 397 -0.13 6.12 -13.96
N PHE A 398 0.24 4.96 -14.48
CA PHE A 398 1.21 4.85 -15.56
C PHE A 398 0.69 5.40 -16.90
N VAL A 399 -0.55 5.07 -17.29
CA VAL A 399 -1.20 5.63 -18.49
C VAL A 399 -1.29 7.16 -18.39
N ARG A 400 -1.64 7.69 -17.22
CA ARG A 400 -1.65 9.13 -16.96
C ARG A 400 -0.25 9.75 -17.07
N LEU A 401 0.78 9.04 -16.60
CA LEU A 401 2.19 9.48 -16.67
C LEU A 401 2.65 9.61 -18.12
N LEU A 402 2.31 8.63 -18.95
CA LEU A 402 2.58 8.68 -20.38
C LEU A 402 1.91 9.87 -21.04
N GLY A 403 0.66 10.17 -20.68
CA GLY A 403 -0.02 11.38 -21.13
C GLY A 403 0.79 12.63 -20.79
N ARG A 404 1.06 12.86 -19.49
CA ARG A 404 1.78 14.05 -19.02
C ARG A 404 3.21 14.20 -19.56
N SER A 405 3.83 13.09 -19.94
CA SER A 405 5.20 13.09 -20.49
C SER A 405 5.22 13.16 -22.01
N HIS A 406 4.07 13.42 -22.65
CA HIS A 406 3.90 13.46 -24.11
C HIS A 406 4.25 12.15 -24.84
N LEU A 407 4.01 11.04 -24.15
CA LEU A 407 4.23 9.66 -24.57
C LEU A 407 2.91 8.89 -24.72
N ALA A 408 1.82 9.60 -25.01
CA ALA A 408 0.49 9.02 -25.23
C ALA A 408 0.46 7.93 -26.32
N ALA A 409 1.40 7.97 -27.28
CA ALA A 409 1.55 6.94 -28.31
C ALA A 409 1.94 5.57 -27.74
N GLU A 410 2.47 5.49 -26.51
CA GLU A 410 2.84 4.22 -25.86
C GLU A 410 1.63 3.52 -25.20
N VAL A 411 0.51 4.23 -24.99
CA VAL A 411 -0.68 3.71 -24.28
C VAL A 411 -1.21 2.39 -24.87
N PRO A 412 -1.29 2.19 -26.20
CA PRO A 412 -1.69 0.90 -26.76
C PRO A 412 -0.81 -0.28 -26.33
N PHE A 413 0.50 -0.09 -26.18
CA PHE A 413 1.40 -1.13 -25.68
C PHE A 413 1.10 -1.46 -24.21
N VAL A 414 0.89 -0.44 -23.39
CA VAL A 414 0.54 -0.61 -21.97
C VAL A 414 -0.72 -1.42 -21.80
N LEU A 415 -1.76 -1.14 -22.59
CA LEU A 415 -3.00 -1.91 -22.56
C LEU A 415 -2.80 -3.37 -23.03
N ALA A 416 -1.93 -3.59 -24.01
CA ALA A 416 -1.57 -4.95 -24.44
C ALA A 416 -0.88 -5.73 -23.31
N TRP A 417 0.02 -5.08 -22.57
CA TRP A 417 0.68 -5.67 -21.40
C TRP A 417 -0.31 -5.97 -20.28
N MET A 418 -1.21 -5.02 -19.96
CA MET A 418 -2.26 -5.25 -18.96
C MET A 418 -3.10 -6.49 -19.32
N LYS A 419 -3.51 -6.61 -20.58
CA LYS A 419 -4.26 -7.78 -21.06
C LYS A 419 -3.47 -9.07 -20.92
N ALA A 420 -2.18 -9.07 -21.27
CA ALA A 420 -1.34 -10.27 -21.19
C ALA A 420 -1.00 -10.71 -19.77
N LEU A 421 -1.08 -9.79 -18.81
CA LEU A 421 -0.95 -10.04 -17.38
C LEU A 421 -2.30 -10.30 -16.69
N ASP A 422 -3.39 -10.44 -17.43
CA ASP A 422 -4.75 -10.62 -16.91
C ASP A 422 -5.19 -9.52 -15.91
N ILE A 423 -4.72 -8.28 -16.10
CA ILE A 423 -5.10 -7.15 -15.26
C ILE A 423 -6.43 -6.59 -15.73
N THR A 424 -7.43 -6.57 -14.86
CA THR A 424 -8.73 -5.98 -15.16
C THR A 424 -8.59 -4.51 -15.58
N LEU A 425 -9.15 -4.15 -16.73
CA LEU A 425 -9.23 -2.78 -17.19
C LEU A 425 -10.40 -2.07 -16.50
N ASP A 426 -10.10 -1.16 -15.58
CA ASP A 426 -11.13 -0.29 -15.03
C ASP A 426 -11.58 0.79 -16.04
N ALA A 427 -12.78 1.34 -15.81
CA ALA A 427 -13.37 2.35 -16.67
C ALA A 427 -12.51 3.62 -16.75
N GLN A 428 -11.81 3.98 -15.67
CA GLN A 428 -10.96 5.16 -15.61
C GLN A 428 -9.74 5.04 -16.52
N THR A 429 -9.07 3.89 -16.51
CA THR A 429 -7.90 3.59 -17.34
C THR A 429 -8.30 3.54 -18.80
N ALA A 430 -9.43 2.89 -19.12
CA ALA A 430 -9.98 2.88 -20.49
C ALA A 430 -10.31 4.30 -20.98
N GLY A 431 -10.89 5.12 -20.10
CA GLY A 431 -11.24 6.51 -20.37
C GLY A 431 -10.03 7.39 -20.67
N PHE A 432 -9.02 7.37 -19.82
CA PHE A 432 -7.76 8.08 -20.08
C PHE A 432 -7.09 7.58 -21.35
N ALA A 433 -7.08 6.26 -21.59
CA ALA A 433 -6.50 5.70 -22.80
C ALA A 433 -7.21 6.20 -24.06
N HIS A 434 -8.55 6.21 -24.07
CA HIS A 434 -9.36 6.78 -25.14
C HIS A 434 -8.98 8.25 -25.39
N GLY A 435 -9.02 9.10 -24.36
CA GLY A 435 -8.75 10.53 -24.51
C GLY A 435 -7.33 10.83 -24.99
N LEU A 436 -6.35 10.09 -24.47
CA LEU A 436 -4.94 10.22 -24.87
C LEU A 436 -4.71 9.80 -26.32
N VAL A 437 -5.21 8.64 -26.73
CA VAL A 437 -5.03 8.10 -28.09
C VAL A 437 -5.81 8.92 -29.12
N MET A 438 -7.02 9.38 -28.79
CA MET A 438 -7.78 10.32 -29.61
C MET A 438 -6.97 11.58 -29.92
N ARG A 439 -6.27 12.13 -28.91
CA ARG A 439 -5.46 13.34 -29.06
C ARG A 439 -4.15 13.10 -29.80
N SER A 440 -3.43 12.01 -29.53
CA SER A 440 -2.08 11.78 -30.07
C SER A 440 -2.06 11.06 -31.42
N MET A 441 -3.04 10.19 -31.68
CA MET A 441 -3.06 9.32 -32.86
C MET A 441 -4.33 9.50 -33.72
N GLY A 442 -5.30 10.27 -33.23
CA GLY A 442 -6.51 10.63 -33.96
C GLY A 442 -7.65 9.62 -33.88
N PRO A 443 -8.82 9.94 -34.49
CA PRO A 443 -10.06 9.19 -34.31
C PRO A 443 -9.98 7.75 -34.82
N ARG A 444 -9.27 7.50 -35.93
CA ARG A 444 -9.15 6.16 -36.52
C ARG A 444 -8.44 5.20 -35.56
N ALA A 445 -7.31 5.63 -34.99
CA ALA A 445 -6.54 4.87 -34.02
C ALA A 445 -7.35 4.63 -32.74
N CYS A 446 -8.05 5.66 -32.26
CA CYS A 446 -8.92 5.56 -31.10
C CYS A 446 -10.04 4.53 -31.32
N ASN A 447 -10.77 4.60 -32.43
CA ASN A 447 -11.84 3.65 -32.76
C ASN A 447 -11.33 2.20 -32.84
N ALA A 448 -10.17 1.99 -33.46
CA ALA A 448 -9.54 0.68 -33.52
C ALA A 448 -9.15 0.16 -32.13
N LEU A 449 -8.60 1.02 -31.26
CA LEU A 449 -8.29 0.66 -29.89
C LEU A 449 -9.55 0.30 -29.09
N MET A 450 -10.62 1.08 -29.20
CA MET A 450 -11.88 0.82 -28.48
C MET A 450 -12.54 -0.47 -28.95
N ALA A 451 -12.47 -0.78 -30.25
CA ALA A 451 -12.93 -2.07 -30.77
C ALA A 451 -12.14 -3.23 -30.17
N TRP A 452 -10.81 -3.09 -30.04
CA TRP A 452 -9.97 -4.09 -29.40
C TRP A 452 -10.24 -4.23 -27.89
N ILE A 453 -10.44 -3.11 -27.17
CA ILE A 453 -10.83 -3.14 -25.74
C ILE A 453 -12.17 -3.86 -25.57
N LYS A 454 -13.14 -3.62 -26.46
CA LYS A 454 -14.43 -4.31 -26.43
C LYS A 454 -14.29 -5.83 -26.64
N GLN A 455 -13.37 -6.26 -27.51
CA GLN A 455 -13.06 -7.68 -27.67
C GLN A 455 -12.43 -8.28 -26.40
N TRP A 456 -11.65 -7.49 -25.66
CA TRP A 456 -11.04 -7.92 -24.42
C TRP A 456 -12.05 -7.99 -23.25
N GLN A 457 -12.86 -6.95 -23.06
CA GLN A 457 -13.80 -6.82 -21.93
C GLN A 457 -15.15 -7.51 -22.15
N GLY A 458 -15.47 -7.85 -23.40
CA GLY A 458 -16.73 -8.48 -23.78
C GLY A 458 -17.69 -7.55 -24.52
N PRO A 459 -18.70 -8.11 -25.21
CA PRO A 459 -19.57 -7.37 -26.13
C PRO A 459 -20.45 -6.31 -25.43
N ASP A 460 -20.74 -6.51 -24.14
CA ASP A 460 -21.59 -5.62 -23.35
C ASP A 460 -20.81 -4.46 -22.73
N TRP A 461 -19.47 -4.51 -22.77
CA TRP A 461 -18.63 -3.46 -22.23
C TRP A 461 -18.83 -2.16 -23.01
N LYS A 462 -19.00 -1.07 -22.27
CA LYS A 462 -19.12 0.29 -22.78
C LYS A 462 -18.28 1.22 -21.91
N LEU A 463 -17.76 2.27 -22.54
CA LEU A 463 -17.13 3.35 -21.81
C LEU A 463 -18.21 4.09 -21.01
N GLU A 464 -17.98 4.30 -19.71
CA GLU A 464 -18.98 4.86 -18.78
C GLU A 464 -19.42 6.28 -19.14
N TYR A 465 -18.51 7.06 -19.73
CA TYR A 465 -18.75 8.43 -20.20
C TYR A 465 -18.40 8.56 -21.67
N ASP A 466 -18.93 9.60 -22.32
CA ASP A 466 -18.67 9.87 -23.72
C ASP A 466 -17.22 10.31 -23.98
N SER A 467 -16.88 10.33 -25.27
CA SER A 467 -15.57 10.72 -25.76
C SER A 467 -15.19 12.16 -25.37
N ASP A 468 -16.17 13.06 -25.27
CA ASP A 468 -15.96 14.48 -24.96
C ASP A 468 -15.57 14.68 -23.49
N TYR A 469 -16.21 13.94 -22.58
CA TYR A 469 -15.84 13.90 -21.16
C TYR A 469 -14.38 13.47 -20.99
N TRP A 470 -13.98 12.37 -21.62
CA TRP A 470 -12.62 11.85 -21.47
C TRP A 470 -11.57 12.72 -22.18
N ALA A 471 -11.93 13.37 -23.29
CA ALA A 471 -11.08 14.39 -23.91
C ALA A 471 -10.87 15.57 -22.96
N PHE A 472 -11.93 16.06 -22.31
CA PHE A 472 -11.86 17.12 -21.30
C PHE A 472 -11.00 16.72 -20.10
N GLN A 473 -11.24 15.54 -19.50
CA GLN A 473 -10.45 15.03 -18.37
C GLN A 473 -8.97 14.89 -18.73
N THR A 474 -8.68 14.41 -19.94
CA THR A 474 -7.31 14.31 -20.45
C THR A 474 -6.68 15.69 -20.59
N ASP A 475 -7.41 16.69 -21.10
CA ASP A 475 -6.90 18.05 -21.25
C ASP A 475 -6.65 18.73 -19.89
N GLN A 476 -7.54 18.57 -18.91
CA GLN A 476 -7.34 19.04 -17.54
C GLN A 476 -6.11 18.39 -16.91
N MET A 477 -5.97 17.08 -17.08
CA MET A 477 -4.80 16.34 -16.63
C MET A 477 -3.52 16.91 -17.25
N MET A 478 -3.50 17.18 -18.56
CA MET A 478 -2.32 17.69 -19.26
C MET A 478 -1.95 19.13 -18.85
N LYS A 479 -2.93 19.97 -18.52
CA LYS A 479 -2.72 21.37 -18.15
C LYS A 479 -2.19 21.57 -16.72
N GLY A 480 -1.93 20.50 -15.98
CA GLY A 480 -1.51 20.62 -14.58
C GLY A 480 -2.63 21.05 -13.63
N ALA A 481 -3.86 21.26 -14.12
CA ALA A 481 -5.04 21.58 -13.33
C ALA A 481 -5.44 20.34 -12.52
N SER A 482 -4.77 20.12 -11.39
CA SER A 482 -5.07 18.96 -10.57
C SER A 482 -6.10 19.31 -9.51
N THR A 483 -7.35 18.96 -9.75
CA THR A 483 -8.26 18.57 -8.68
C THR A 483 -7.79 17.21 -8.14
N PHE A 484 -6.63 17.16 -7.48
CA PHE A 484 -6.26 16.00 -6.67
C PHE A 484 -7.09 16.06 -5.38
N HIS A 485 -8.28 15.48 -5.41
CA HIS A 485 -8.99 15.10 -4.19
C HIS A 485 -8.84 13.60 -4.03
N SER A 486 -8.03 13.20 -3.04
CA SER A 486 -7.90 11.83 -2.54
C SER A 486 -9.09 11.41 -1.64
N GLY A 487 -10.13 12.24 -1.52
CA GLY A 487 -11.39 11.88 -0.86
C GLY A 487 -12.36 11.14 -1.80
N PRO A 488 -13.43 10.51 -1.28
CA PRO A 488 -14.52 10.00 -2.11
C PRO A 488 -15.04 11.14 -2.98
N ALA A 489 -14.90 10.97 -4.29
CA ALA A 489 -15.11 12.03 -5.25
C ALA A 489 -16.55 12.54 -5.20
N VAL A 490 -16.75 13.74 -4.65
CA VAL A 490 -17.88 14.58 -5.05
C VAL A 490 -17.49 15.17 -6.40
N TYR A 491 -17.70 14.40 -7.46
CA TYR A 491 -17.50 14.89 -8.82
C TYR A 491 -18.43 16.09 -9.03
N PRO A 492 -17.95 17.21 -9.59
CA PRO A 492 -18.88 18.17 -10.16
C PRO A 492 -19.73 17.43 -11.21
N PRO A 493 -21.05 17.68 -11.27
CA PRO A 493 -21.91 17.04 -12.25
C PRO A 493 -21.33 17.28 -13.65
N PRO A 494 -21.43 16.30 -14.57
CA PRO A 494 -20.97 16.48 -15.95
C PRO A 494 -21.57 17.78 -16.50
N PRO A 495 -20.78 18.58 -17.25
CA PRO A 495 -21.32 19.78 -17.87
C PRO A 495 -22.56 19.39 -18.68
N PRO A 496 -23.66 20.15 -18.63
CA PRO A 496 -24.87 19.82 -19.36
C PRO A 496 -24.52 19.65 -20.83
N LEU A 497 -24.87 18.48 -21.40
CA LEU A 497 -24.69 18.15 -22.81
C LEU A 497 -25.18 19.35 -23.64
N LYS A 498 -24.24 20.10 -24.22
CA LYS A 498 -24.57 21.18 -25.15
C LYS A 498 -25.16 20.51 -26.38
N LYS A 499 -26.50 20.55 -26.50
CA LYS A 499 -27.19 20.28 -27.75
C LYS A 499 -26.47 21.07 -28.85
N HIS A 500 -25.94 20.36 -29.83
CA HIS A 500 -25.29 20.95 -31.00
C HIS A 500 -26.15 22.08 -31.57
N TYR A 501 -25.62 23.30 -31.57
CA TYR A 501 -26.05 24.32 -32.51
C TYR A 501 -25.48 23.94 -33.87
N ILE A 502 -26.30 23.25 -34.67
CA ILE A 502 -26.16 23.27 -36.11
C ILE A 502 -26.54 24.70 -36.52
N ARG A 503 -25.55 25.51 -36.91
CA ARG A 503 -25.82 26.74 -37.68
C ARG A 503 -25.91 26.35 -39.15
N TYR A 504 -27.08 26.61 -39.73
CA TYR A 504 -27.30 26.66 -41.18
C TYR A 504 -26.46 27.76 -41.81
#